data_AF-A0A345UKC2-F1
#
_entry.id   AF-A0A345UKC2-F1
#
_cell.length_a   1.000
_cell.length_b   1.000
_cell.length_c   1.000
_cell.angle_alpha   90.00
_cell.angle_beta   90.00
_cell.angle_gamma   90.00
#
_symmetry.space_group_name_H-M   'P 1'
#
loop_
_entity.id
_entity.type
_entity.pdbx_description
1 polymer ?
#
loop_
_entity_poly.entity_id
_entity_poly.type
_entity_poly.pdbx_seq_one_letter_code
_entity_poly.pdbx_strand_id
1 'polypeptide(L)'
;MKNISRIDQPQKNTFGWFVRLRRDGRQISKFFSDGKFGGKDEALKAAVSFRDENIAEWENFAKNHDRPMHVGTRSNIGENGISYTRKKKMRNGKEYIEHVFSVCYSPEKGVNKNKTFYIPKSRNKTEFKRNYKLKLQEAIDFRDEMMHKIYGLRYVNYKLRKKRAEEKKSPPHCRSVAADVAQGRG
;
A
#
# COMPACT_ATOMS: atom_id res chain seq x y z
N MET A 1 18.64 -20.48 1.70
CA MET A 1 18.52 -19.47 2.79
C MET A 1 17.46 -18.45 2.38
N LYS A 2 16.54 -18.06 3.28
CA LYS A 2 15.47 -17.11 2.92
C LYS A 2 16.07 -15.73 2.63
N ASN A 3 15.63 -15.08 1.55
CA ASN A 3 16.01 -13.72 1.15
C ASN A 3 17.48 -13.47 0.77
N ILE A 4 18.32 -14.51 0.69
CA ILE A 4 19.72 -14.43 0.26
C ILE A 4 19.92 -15.42 -0.88
N SER A 5 20.49 -14.96 -1.99
CA SER A 5 20.78 -15.76 -3.17
C SER A 5 22.22 -15.56 -3.61
N ARG A 6 22.89 -16.65 -3.99
CA ARG A 6 24.20 -16.57 -4.61
C ARG A 6 24.06 -16.08 -6.06
N ILE A 7 24.96 -15.21 -6.49
CA ILE A 7 25.13 -14.83 -7.90
C ILE A 7 26.55 -15.18 -8.30
N ASP A 8 26.66 -16.07 -9.27
CA ASP A 8 27.90 -16.44 -9.94
C ASP A 8 27.69 -16.21 -11.44
N GLN A 9 28.29 -15.15 -11.97
CA GLN A 9 28.28 -14.84 -13.40
C GLN A 9 29.72 -14.74 -13.90
N PRO A 10 30.34 -15.87 -14.30
CA PRO A 10 31.72 -15.89 -14.75
C PRO A 10 31.98 -14.99 -15.95
N GLN A 11 31.06 -14.93 -16.92
CA GLN A 11 31.19 -14.09 -18.10
C GLN A 11 31.24 -12.59 -17.79
N LYS A 12 30.70 -12.18 -16.63
CA LYS A 12 30.64 -10.79 -16.17
C LYS A 12 31.52 -10.54 -14.95
N ASN A 13 32.37 -11.50 -14.58
CA ASN A 13 33.21 -11.48 -13.39
C ASN A 13 32.45 -11.01 -12.12
N THR A 14 31.18 -11.41 -11.99
CA THR A 14 30.30 -10.96 -10.91
C THR A 14 30.00 -12.14 -10.00
N PHE A 15 30.65 -12.13 -8.84
CA PHE A 15 30.56 -13.18 -7.83
C PHE A 15 30.19 -12.56 -6.49
N GLY A 16 29.14 -13.08 -5.85
CA GLY A 16 28.70 -12.53 -4.59
C GLY A 16 27.34 -13.01 -4.12
N TRP A 17 26.87 -12.42 -3.04
CA TRP A 17 25.60 -12.71 -2.41
C TRP A 17 24.64 -11.55 -2.57
N PHE A 18 23.42 -11.84 -3.01
CA PHE A 18 22.36 -10.85 -3.17
C PHE A 18 21.29 -11.01 -2.10
N VAL A 19 21.13 -9.99 -1.25
CA VAL A 19 20.07 -9.91 -0.26
C VAL A 19 18.88 -9.20 -0.89
N ARG A 20 17.68 -9.77 -0.78
CA ARG A 20 16.42 -9.20 -1.27
C ARG A 20 15.32 -9.36 -0.23
N LEU A 21 14.95 -8.26 0.42
CA LEU A 21 13.86 -8.17 1.39
C LEU A 21 12.67 -7.44 0.75
N ARG A 22 11.47 -8.00 0.86
CA ARG A 22 10.22 -7.38 0.39
C ARG A 22 9.20 -7.37 1.53
N ARG A 23 8.76 -6.17 1.94
CA ARG A 23 7.76 -5.97 3.00
C ARG A 23 6.92 -4.73 2.70
N ASP A 24 5.60 -4.84 2.76
CA ASP A 24 4.64 -3.73 2.58
C ASP A 24 4.84 -2.85 1.34
N GLY A 25 5.24 -3.46 0.24
CA GLY A 25 5.54 -2.74 -0.99
C GLY A 25 6.84 -1.93 -0.95
N ARG A 26 7.68 -2.12 0.08
CA ARG A 26 9.08 -1.72 0.12
C ARG A 26 9.95 -2.92 -0.28
N GLN A 27 10.90 -2.66 -1.17
CA GLN A 27 11.96 -3.61 -1.51
C GLN A 27 13.29 -3.02 -1.01
N ILE A 28 14.01 -3.79 -0.21
CA ILE A 28 15.40 -3.50 0.17
C ILE A 28 16.25 -4.58 -0.48
N SER A 29 17.24 -4.17 -1.26
CA SER A 29 18.14 -5.10 -1.93
C SER A 29 19.55 -4.57 -1.91
N LYS A 30 20.51 -5.44 -1.58
CA LYS A 30 21.94 -5.10 -1.52
C LYS A 30 22.77 -6.29 -1.94
N PHE A 31 23.74 -6.05 -2.82
CA PHE A 31 24.67 -7.05 -3.32
C PHE A 31 26.01 -6.95 -2.58
N PHE A 32 26.56 -8.09 -2.19
CA PHE A 32 27.81 -8.26 -1.46
C PHE A 32 28.77 -9.06 -2.33
N SER A 33 29.73 -8.39 -2.98
CA SER A 33 30.68 -9.04 -3.89
C SER A 33 31.80 -9.73 -3.13
N ASP A 34 32.22 -10.91 -3.59
CA ASP A 34 33.28 -11.67 -2.93
C ASP A 34 34.59 -10.89 -2.86
N GLY A 35 35.00 -10.28 -3.98
CA GLY A 35 36.26 -9.53 -4.04
C GLY A 35 36.31 -8.34 -3.09
N LYS A 36 35.16 -7.70 -2.79
CA LYS A 36 35.11 -6.55 -1.87
C LYS A 36 35.08 -6.97 -0.40
N PHE A 37 34.49 -8.11 -0.10
CA PHE A 37 34.24 -8.55 1.27
C PHE A 37 35.23 -9.61 1.75
N GLY A 38 36.28 -9.94 0.98
CA GLY A 38 37.34 -10.85 1.43
C GLY A 38 37.07 -12.32 1.09
N GLY A 39 36.26 -12.58 0.07
CA GLY A 39 35.94 -13.92 -0.42
C GLY A 39 34.49 -14.32 -0.15
N LYS A 40 34.18 -15.56 -0.55
CA LYS A 40 32.81 -16.10 -0.55
C LYS A 40 32.18 -16.15 0.84
N ASP A 41 32.94 -16.56 1.84
CA ASP A 41 32.42 -16.79 3.20
C ASP A 41 32.22 -15.47 3.96
N GLU A 42 33.17 -14.54 3.83
CA GLU A 42 33.05 -13.21 4.44
C GLU A 42 31.94 -12.39 3.77
N ALA A 43 31.78 -12.49 2.44
CA ALA A 43 30.64 -11.89 1.75
C ALA A 43 29.30 -12.49 2.21
N LEU A 44 29.26 -13.80 2.52
CA LEU A 44 28.06 -14.44 3.06
C LEU A 44 27.75 -13.92 4.47
N LYS A 45 28.75 -13.82 5.35
CA LYS A 45 28.59 -13.28 6.72
C LYS A 45 28.05 -11.85 6.68
N ALA A 46 28.62 -11.00 5.82
CA ALA A 46 28.16 -9.63 5.64
C ALA A 46 26.70 -9.57 5.12
N ALA A 47 26.34 -10.44 4.18
CA ALA A 47 24.98 -10.54 3.67
C ALA A 47 23.98 -11.01 4.74
N VAL A 48 24.39 -11.95 5.60
CA VAL A 48 23.58 -12.43 6.73
C VAL A 48 23.39 -11.34 7.78
N SER A 49 24.46 -10.66 8.22
CA SER A 49 24.39 -9.55 9.18
C SER A 49 23.44 -8.46 8.68
N PHE A 50 23.60 -8.03 7.43
CA PHE A 50 22.73 -7.02 6.83
C PHE A 50 21.26 -7.47 6.78
N ARG A 51 20.99 -8.74 6.46
CA ARG A 51 19.63 -9.28 6.46
C ARG A 51 19.04 -9.22 7.86
N ASP A 52 19.79 -9.69 8.85
CA ASP A 52 19.31 -9.85 10.22
C ASP A 52 19.11 -8.51 10.92
N GLU A 53 20.00 -7.55 10.72
CA GLU A 53 19.84 -6.16 11.15
C GLU A 53 18.55 -5.53 10.60
N ASN A 54 18.30 -5.67 9.29
CA ASN A 54 17.09 -5.13 8.66
C ASN A 54 15.82 -5.85 9.12
N ILE A 55 15.92 -7.14 9.47
CA ILE A 55 14.79 -7.90 10.03
C ILE A 55 14.51 -7.45 11.46
N ALA A 56 15.54 -7.32 12.30
CA ALA A 56 15.43 -6.91 13.69
C ALA A 56 14.91 -5.46 13.82
N GLU A 57 15.46 -4.53 13.03
CA GLU A 57 14.97 -3.14 12.98
C GLU A 57 13.47 -3.11 12.65
N TRP A 58 13.05 -3.93 11.69
CA TRP A 58 11.65 -4.03 11.31
C TRP A 58 10.78 -4.61 12.44
N GLU A 59 11.22 -5.68 13.08
CA GLU A 59 10.45 -6.35 14.15
C GLU A 59 10.28 -5.43 15.37
N ASN A 60 11.30 -4.63 15.68
CA ASN A 60 11.27 -3.65 16.77
C ASN A 60 10.32 -2.49 16.50
N PHE A 61 10.29 -1.97 15.27
CA PHE A 61 9.48 -0.79 14.94
C PHE A 61 8.04 -1.14 14.54
N ALA A 62 7.83 -2.24 13.82
CA ALA A 62 6.57 -2.53 13.17
C ALA A 62 5.60 -3.32 14.06
N LYS A 63 4.45 -2.70 14.35
CA LYS A 63 3.32 -3.42 14.94
C LYS A 63 2.86 -4.55 14.00
N ASN A 64 2.61 -5.74 14.57
CA ASN A 64 2.19 -6.93 13.83
C ASN A 64 3.16 -7.28 12.68
N HIS A 65 4.48 -7.17 12.93
CA HIS A 65 5.54 -7.35 11.92
C HIS A 65 5.50 -8.70 11.18
N ASP A 66 4.93 -9.73 11.81
CA ASP A 66 4.78 -11.09 11.31
C ASP A 66 3.63 -11.21 10.28
N ARG A 67 2.74 -10.22 10.23
CA ARG A 67 1.57 -10.21 9.34
C ARG A 67 1.85 -9.35 8.10
N PRO A 68 1.53 -9.82 6.89
CA PRO A 68 1.66 -9.00 5.69
C PRO A 68 0.56 -7.94 5.65
N MET A 69 0.96 -6.68 5.45
CA MET A 69 0.01 -5.63 5.09
C MET A 69 -0.24 -5.74 3.59
N HIS A 70 -1.44 -6.19 3.21
CA HIS A 70 -1.82 -6.26 1.80
C HIS A 70 -1.84 -4.85 1.22
N VAL A 71 -0.88 -4.55 0.35
CA VAL A 71 -0.75 -3.27 -0.35
C VAL A 71 -1.03 -3.47 -1.83
N GLY A 72 -1.79 -2.56 -2.44
CA GLY A 72 -2.11 -2.59 -3.88
C GLY A 72 -3.58 -2.35 -4.18
N THR A 73 -3.92 -2.33 -5.46
CA THR A 73 -5.25 -1.94 -5.95
C THR A 73 -6.07 -3.16 -6.33
N ARG A 74 -6.23 -4.13 -5.42
CA ARG A 74 -6.98 -5.38 -5.67
C ARG A 74 -8.49 -5.20 -5.49
N SER A 75 -9.03 -4.14 -6.07
CA SER A 75 -10.42 -3.72 -5.92
C SER A 75 -11.00 -3.27 -7.25
N ASN A 76 -12.28 -3.57 -7.44
CA ASN A 76 -13.04 -3.14 -8.61
C ASN A 76 -13.35 -1.63 -8.65
N ILE A 77 -13.07 -0.91 -7.56
CA ILE A 77 -13.27 0.55 -7.47
C ILE A 77 -11.96 1.32 -7.26
N GLY A 78 -10.82 0.65 -7.26
CA GLY A 78 -9.52 1.30 -7.06
C GLY A 78 -9.11 1.50 -5.60
N GLU A 79 -9.92 1.06 -4.63
CA GLU A 79 -9.63 1.25 -3.19
C GLU A 79 -9.33 -0.07 -2.48
N ASN A 80 -8.13 -0.17 -1.91
CA ASN A 80 -7.63 -1.43 -1.36
C ASN A 80 -8.48 -1.95 -0.20
N GLY A 81 -8.92 -3.22 -0.29
CA GLY A 81 -9.75 -3.85 0.73
C GLY A 81 -11.21 -3.37 0.77
N ILE A 82 -11.63 -2.59 -0.24
CA ILE A 82 -13.03 -2.17 -0.42
C ILE A 82 -13.50 -2.73 -1.75
N SER A 83 -14.62 -3.44 -1.77
CA SER A 83 -15.26 -3.90 -3.01
C SER A 83 -16.65 -3.31 -3.14
N TYR A 84 -17.06 -3.02 -4.38
CA TYR A 84 -18.41 -2.60 -4.70
C TYR A 84 -19.21 -3.76 -5.29
N THR A 85 -20.43 -3.98 -4.82
CA THR A 85 -21.31 -5.05 -5.30
C THR A 85 -22.70 -4.53 -5.56
N ARG A 86 -23.31 -5.02 -6.66
CA ARG A 86 -24.73 -4.82 -6.96
C ARG A 86 -25.46 -6.13 -6.75
N LYS A 87 -26.46 -6.14 -5.88
CA LYS A 87 -27.27 -7.33 -5.56
C LYS A 87 -28.71 -7.09 -6.02
N LYS A 88 -29.25 -8.01 -6.81
CA LYS A 88 -30.69 -8.02 -7.12
C LYS A 88 -31.44 -8.53 -5.89
N LYS A 89 -32.45 -7.79 -5.44
CA LYS A 89 -33.25 -8.12 -4.27
C LYS A 89 -34.73 -7.94 -4.59
N MET A 90 -35.56 -8.76 -3.97
CA MET A 90 -37.01 -8.67 -4.06
C MET A 90 -37.56 -8.28 -2.70
N ARG A 91 -38.49 -7.33 -2.66
CA ARG A 91 -39.25 -6.98 -1.44
C ARG A 91 -40.67 -6.59 -1.85
N ASN A 92 -41.66 -7.22 -1.23
CA ASN A 92 -43.09 -6.97 -1.50
C ASN A 92 -43.43 -7.05 -3.00
N GLY A 93 -42.94 -8.08 -3.70
CA GLY A 93 -43.19 -8.26 -5.13
C GLY A 93 -42.38 -7.37 -6.07
N LYS A 94 -41.63 -6.37 -5.56
CA LYS A 94 -40.85 -5.43 -6.39
C LYS A 94 -39.36 -5.79 -6.37
N GLU A 95 -38.78 -5.93 -7.55
CA GLU A 95 -37.33 -6.09 -7.73
C GLU A 95 -36.63 -4.73 -7.58
N TYR A 96 -35.50 -4.70 -6.87
CA TYR A 96 -34.62 -3.56 -6.79
C TYR A 96 -33.15 -3.98 -6.74
N ILE A 97 -32.27 -3.07 -7.14
CA ILE A 97 -30.83 -3.26 -7.03
C ILE A 97 -30.34 -2.62 -5.74
N GLU A 98 -29.69 -3.41 -4.91
CA GLU A 98 -28.99 -2.98 -3.72
C GLU A 98 -27.51 -2.75 -4.05
N HIS A 99 -27.02 -1.55 -3.73
CA HIS A 99 -25.66 -1.12 -3.98
C HIS A 99 -24.89 -1.11 -2.66
N VAL A 100 -23.78 -1.85 -2.59
CA VAL A 100 -23.06 -2.09 -1.33
C VAL A 100 -21.56 -1.94 -1.53
N PHE A 101 -20.91 -1.21 -0.63
CA PHE A 101 -19.48 -1.32 -0.41
C PHE A 101 -19.21 -2.32 0.70
N SER A 102 -18.31 -3.28 0.46
CA SER A 102 -17.86 -4.23 1.48
C SER A 102 -16.40 -3.98 1.80
N VAL A 103 -16.11 -3.71 3.06
CA VAL A 103 -14.76 -3.45 3.57
C VAL A 103 -14.27 -4.70 4.28
N CYS A 104 -13.18 -5.29 3.78
CA CYS A 104 -12.53 -6.46 4.38
C CYS A 104 -11.32 -6.03 5.22
N TYR A 105 -11.21 -6.57 6.43
CA TYR A 105 -10.10 -6.31 7.34
C TYR A 105 -9.82 -7.53 8.22
N SER A 106 -8.59 -7.65 8.70
CA SER A 106 -8.16 -8.75 9.56
C SER A 106 -7.72 -8.16 10.90
N PRO A 107 -8.56 -8.16 11.95
CA PRO A 107 -8.18 -7.58 13.24
C PRO A 107 -7.01 -8.35 13.86
N GLU A 108 -7.10 -9.68 13.85
CA GLU A 108 -6.12 -10.60 14.45
C GLU A 108 -5.62 -11.61 13.42
N LYS A 109 -4.51 -12.28 13.72
CA LYS A 109 -3.91 -13.28 12.82
C LYS A 109 -4.89 -14.44 12.61
N GLY A 110 -5.20 -14.75 11.36
CA GLY A 110 -6.16 -15.79 11.00
C GLY A 110 -7.63 -15.37 11.06
N VAL A 111 -7.94 -14.20 11.63
CA VAL A 111 -9.33 -13.70 11.71
C VAL A 111 -9.57 -12.70 10.59
N ASN A 112 -10.59 -12.95 9.77
CA ASN A 112 -11.07 -12.02 8.74
C ASN A 112 -12.47 -11.55 9.10
N LYS A 113 -12.68 -10.23 9.05
CA LYS A 113 -13.98 -9.58 9.26
C LYS A 113 -14.33 -8.72 8.05
N ASN A 114 -15.63 -8.52 7.87
CA ASN A 114 -16.17 -7.62 6.86
C ASN A 114 -17.12 -6.60 7.52
N LYS A 115 -17.20 -5.40 6.95
CA LYS A 115 -18.24 -4.42 7.26
C LYS A 115 -18.84 -3.92 5.95
N THR A 116 -20.17 -3.87 5.89
CA THR A 116 -20.90 -3.43 4.71
C THR A 116 -21.44 -2.01 4.89
N PHE A 117 -21.38 -1.22 3.82
CA PHE A 117 -21.91 0.13 3.73
C PHE A 117 -22.89 0.17 2.56
N TYR A 118 -24.17 0.29 2.89
CA TYR A 118 -25.24 0.34 1.91
C TYR A 118 -25.36 1.75 1.34
N ILE A 119 -25.48 1.85 0.01
CA ILE A 119 -25.74 3.12 -0.66
C ILE A 119 -27.26 3.34 -0.66
N PRO A 120 -27.76 4.44 -0.07
CA PRO A 120 -29.19 4.74 -0.06
C PRO A 120 -29.77 4.79 -1.47
N LYS A 121 -31.02 4.30 -1.59
CA LYS A 121 -31.79 4.44 -2.82
C LYS A 121 -31.97 5.92 -3.14
N SER A 122 -31.88 6.25 -4.41
CA SER A 122 -31.98 7.62 -4.92
C SER A 122 -33.02 7.67 -6.02
N ARG A 123 -33.70 8.81 -6.16
CA ARG A 123 -34.70 9.03 -7.22
C ARG A 123 -34.04 9.43 -8.54
N ASN A 124 -32.88 10.08 -8.48
CA ASN A 124 -32.15 10.56 -9.65
C ASN A 124 -30.66 10.19 -9.59
N LYS A 125 -29.99 10.31 -10.74
CA LYS A 125 -28.57 9.95 -10.91
C LYS A 125 -27.63 10.87 -10.12
N THR A 126 -27.99 12.14 -9.95
CA THR A 126 -27.17 13.12 -9.22
C THR A 126 -27.10 12.81 -7.73
N GLU A 127 -28.26 12.52 -7.13
CA GLU A 127 -28.40 12.04 -5.76
C GLU A 127 -27.67 10.71 -5.58
N PHE A 128 -27.82 9.77 -6.53
CA PHE A 128 -27.06 8.51 -6.48
C PHE A 128 -25.56 8.77 -6.43
N LYS A 129 -25.04 9.66 -7.28
CA LYS A 129 -23.61 9.99 -7.34
C LYS A 129 -23.13 10.64 -6.03
N ARG A 130 -23.95 11.47 -5.40
CA ARG A 130 -23.67 12.04 -4.07
C ARG A 130 -23.62 10.94 -3.01
N ASN A 131 -24.64 10.09 -2.95
CA ASN A 131 -24.73 8.97 -2.00
C ASN A 131 -23.56 8.00 -2.18
N TYR A 132 -23.19 7.71 -3.42
CA TYR A 132 -22.04 6.88 -3.77
C TYR A 132 -20.74 7.45 -3.20
N LYS A 133 -20.47 8.74 -3.45
CA LYS A 133 -19.24 9.40 -2.95
C LYS A 133 -19.20 9.43 -1.43
N LEU A 134 -20.30 9.78 -0.78
CA LEU A 134 -20.39 9.84 0.68
C LEU A 134 -20.14 8.48 1.31
N LYS A 135 -20.80 7.42 0.81
CA LYS A 135 -20.62 6.06 1.33
C LYS A 135 -19.27 5.45 0.99
N LEU A 136 -18.67 5.84 -0.15
CA LEU A 136 -17.31 5.47 -0.47
C LEU A 136 -16.32 6.10 0.52
N GLN A 137 -16.47 7.40 0.82
CA GLN A 137 -15.62 8.07 1.81
C GLN A 137 -15.76 7.43 3.20
N GLU A 138 -16.99 7.18 3.65
CA GLU A 138 -17.25 6.49 4.93
C GLU A 138 -16.58 5.10 5.00
N ALA A 139 -16.63 4.35 3.89
CA ALA A 139 -15.96 3.06 3.79
C ALA A 139 -14.43 3.17 3.82
N ILE A 140 -13.86 4.20 3.17
CA ILE A 140 -12.42 4.51 3.19
C ILE A 140 -11.98 4.89 4.60
N ASP A 141 -12.71 5.79 5.27
CA ASP A 141 -12.38 6.26 6.61
C ASP A 141 -12.41 5.11 7.61
N PHE A 142 -13.44 4.26 7.54
CA PHE A 142 -13.52 3.05 8.36
C PHE A 142 -12.36 2.08 8.08
N ARG A 143 -12.01 1.89 6.80
CA ARG A 143 -10.88 1.02 6.42
C ARG A 143 -9.57 1.56 6.99
N ASP A 144 -9.34 2.86 6.85
CA ASP A 144 -8.18 3.57 7.35
C ASP A 144 -8.12 3.44 8.87
N GLU A 145 -9.22 3.68 9.59
CA GLU A 145 -9.30 3.52 11.05
C GLU A 145 -8.90 2.10 11.49
N MET A 146 -9.45 1.07 10.84
CA MET A 146 -9.11 -0.32 11.18
C MET A 146 -7.64 -0.62 10.89
N MET A 147 -7.10 -0.14 9.76
CA MET A 147 -5.69 -0.34 9.42
C MET A 147 -4.73 0.37 10.36
N HIS A 148 -5.09 1.57 10.84
CA HIS A 148 -4.34 2.26 11.88
C HIS A 148 -4.37 1.48 13.20
N LYS A 149 -5.52 0.94 13.61
CA LYS A 149 -5.61 0.12 14.82
C LYS A 149 -4.75 -1.15 14.73
N ILE A 150 -4.78 -1.83 13.57
CA ILE A 150 -4.05 -3.08 13.35
C ILE A 150 -2.53 -2.84 13.20
N TYR A 151 -2.11 -1.87 12.40
CA TYR A 151 -0.71 -1.72 11.99
C TYR A 151 -0.03 -0.44 12.53
N GLY A 152 -0.78 0.55 13.02
CA GLY A 152 -0.22 1.78 13.60
C GLY A 152 0.63 2.58 12.61
N LEU A 153 1.81 3.05 13.06
CA LEU A 153 2.76 3.84 12.26
C LEU A 153 3.15 3.17 10.94
N ARG A 154 3.14 1.83 10.89
CA ARG A 154 3.39 1.06 9.67
C ARG A 154 2.41 1.42 8.55
N TYR A 155 1.12 1.59 8.87
CA TYR A 155 0.10 1.99 7.89
C TYR A 155 0.23 3.46 7.50
N VAL A 156 0.52 4.34 8.47
CA VAL A 156 0.77 5.77 8.24
C VAL A 156 1.91 5.95 7.22
N ASN A 157 3.04 5.28 7.46
CA ASN A 157 4.21 5.33 6.57
C ASN A 157 3.89 4.82 5.15
N TYR A 158 3.04 3.80 5.03
CA TYR A 158 2.55 3.33 3.74
C TYR A 158 1.72 4.41 3.01
N LYS A 159 0.76 5.03 3.69
CA LYS A 159 -0.10 6.09 3.10
C LYS A 159 0.73 7.29 2.67
N LEU A 160 1.69 7.72 3.49
CA LEU A 160 2.62 8.80 3.14
C LEU A 160 3.43 8.46 1.87
N ARG A 161 3.94 7.24 1.76
CA ARG A 161 4.67 6.80 0.57
C ARG A 161 3.77 6.73 -0.66
N LYS A 162 2.55 6.22 -0.53
CA LYS A 162 1.57 6.17 -1.63
C LYS A 162 1.27 7.57 -2.14
N LYS A 163 1.01 8.52 -1.24
CA LYS A 163 0.80 9.94 -1.57
C LYS A 163 1.99 10.55 -2.33
N ARG A 164 3.22 10.38 -1.81
CA ARG A 164 4.43 10.85 -2.49
C ARG A 164 4.62 10.22 -3.88
N ALA A 165 4.24 8.95 -4.05
CA ALA A 165 4.33 8.26 -5.34
C ALA A 165 3.27 8.77 -6.33
N GLU A 166 2.07 9.12 -5.86
CA GLU A 166 1.02 9.75 -6.67
C GLU A 166 1.40 11.18 -7.09
N GLU A 167 1.96 11.97 -6.17
CA GLU A 167 2.48 13.32 -6.45
C GLU A 167 3.56 13.29 -7.54
N LYS A 168 4.48 12.32 -7.50
CA LYS A 168 5.52 12.15 -8.53
C LYS A 168 4.98 11.71 -9.90
N LYS A 169 3.82 11.07 -9.95
CA LYS A 169 3.19 10.64 -11.21
C LYS A 169 2.38 11.74 -11.88
N SER A 170 1.98 12.77 -11.13
CA SER A 170 1.30 13.93 -11.70
C SER A 170 2.31 14.74 -12.52
N PRO A 171 2.01 15.08 -13.79
CA PRO A 171 2.90 15.92 -14.59
C PRO A 171 3.09 17.29 -13.92
N PRO A 172 4.27 17.94 -14.06
CA PRO A 172 4.49 19.27 -13.54
C PRO A 172 3.63 20.27 -14.34
N HIS A 173 2.37 20.48 -13.96
CA HIS A 173 1.53 21.52 -14.53
C HIS A 173 1.45 22.69 -13.54
N CYS A 174 2.07 23.81 -13.96
CA CYS A 174 2.00 25.16 -13.39
C CYS A 174 2.23 25.31 -11.88
N ARG A 175 3.50 25.45 -11.48
CA ARG A 175 3.82 26.43 -10.43
C ARG A 175 3.56 27.80 -11.06
N SER A 176 2.39 28.38 -10.82
CA SER A 176 2.08 29.75 -11.25
C SER A 176 3.15 30.68 -10.70
N VAL A 177 3.83 31.34 -11.60
CA VAL A 177 4.68 32.51 -11.35
C VAL A 177 3.75 33.56 -10.75
N ALA A 178 3.90 33.83 -9.45
CA ALA A 178 3.34 35.02 -8.81
C ALA A 178 4.49 35.99 -8.57
N ALA A 179 4.98 36.59 -9.65
CA ALA A 179 5.87 37.74 -9.62
C ALA A 179 5.60 38.52 -10.91
N ASP A 180 4.65 39.46 -10.84
CA ASP A 180 4.63 40.71 -11.62
C ASP A 180 3.30 41.43 -11.40
N VAL A 181 3.26 42.34 -10.41
CA VAL A 181 2.57 43.64 -10.51
C VAL A 181 3.26 44.60 -9.53
N ALA A 182 4.30 45.29 -9.97
CA ALA A 182 4.74 46.56 -9.39
C ALA A 182 5.69 47.32 -10.35
N GLN A 183 5.19 47.66 -11.53
CA GLN A 183 5.73 48.78 -12.31
C GLN A 183 4.55 49.67 -12.71
N GLY A 184 4.11 50.50 -11.75
CA GLY A 184 3.28 51.67 -12.01
C GLY A 184 4.21 52.85 -12.27
N ARG A 185 4.16 53.36 -13.50
CA ARG A 185 4.67 54.67 -13.88
C ARG A 185 3.90 55.76 -13.12
N GLY A 186 4.63 56.77 -12.66
CA GLY A 186 4.14 58.03 -12.11
C GLY A 186 5.32 58.97 -11.99
#